data_AF-A0A955KJF5-F1
#
_entry.id   AF-A0A955KJF5-F1
#
_cell.length_a   1.000
_cell.length_b   1.000
_cell.length_c   1.000
_cell.angle_alpha   90.00
_cell.angle_beta   90.00
_cell.angle_gamma   90.00
#
_symmetry.space_group_name_H-M   'P 1'
#
loop_
_entity.id
_entity.type
_entity.pdbx_description
1 polymer ?
#
loop_
_entity_poly.entity_id
_entity_poly.type
_entity_poly.pdbx_seq_one_letter_code
_entity_poly.pdbx_strand_id
1 'polypeptide(L)'
;MKVTIATGLYPPEIGGPATHTKLMEDWLKEAGHEVRVVAFKGSRHLPKLFRHIHYTFRLFWRVWSTQIIFAQDVLSVGLPAAIVAALTGKKLFVRVPGDYAWEQSVQRFG
;
A
#
# COMPACT_ATOMS: atom_id res chain seq x y z
N MET A 1 9.44 -15.16 5.31
CA MET A 1 8.70 -14.28 6.25
C MET A 1 7.31 -13.96 5.70
N LYS A 2 6.38 -13.43 6.51
CA LYS A 2 5.03 -13.04 6.06
C LYS A 2 4.95 -11.53 5.83
N VAL A 3 4.78 -11.10 4.60
CA VAL A 3 4.81 -9.69 4.17
C VAL A 3 3.46 -9.29 3.58
N THR A 4 2.87 -8.21 4.09
CA THR A 4 1.70 -7.58 3.47
C THR A 4 2.16 -6.39 2.63
N ILE A 5 1.92 -6.41 1.31
CA ILE A 5 2.11 -5.25 0.45
C ILE A 5 0.81 -4.45 0.39
N ALA A 6 0.84 -3.21 0.87
CA ALA A 6 -0.25 -2.24 0.73
C ALA A 6 0.00 -1.38 -0.52
N THR A 7 -0.90 -1.42 -1.50
CA THR A 7 -0.69 -0.74 -2.79
C THR A 7 -1.95 -0.03 -3.29
N GLY A 8 -1.75 1.14 -3.91
CA GLY A 8 -2.81 1.87 -4.58
C GLY A 8 -3.31 1.17 -5.86
N LEU A 9 -2.40 0.52 -6.60
CA LEU A 9 -2.62 -0.05 -7.93
C LEU A 9 -2.00 -1.44 -8.03
N TYR A 10 -2.71 -2.38 -8.65
CA TYR A 10 -2.21 -3.75 -8.83
C TYR A 10 -2.82 -4.38 -10.11
N PRO A 11 -2.11 -5.29 -10.82
CA PRO A 11 -2.66 -5.96 -11.99
C PRO A 11 -4.03 -6.60 -11.70
N PRO A 12 -4.97 -6.56 -12.66
CA PRO A 12 -4.84 -6.17 -14.07
C PRO A 12 -4.92 -4.66 -14.35
N GLU A 13 -4.81 -3.79 -13.34
CA GLU A 13 -4.78 -2.34 -13.56
C GLU A 13 -3.50 -1.90 -14.27
N ILE A 14 -3.63 -0.97 -15.22
CA ILE A 14 -2.51 -0.45 -16.01
C ILE A 14 -1.81 0.69 -15.24
N GLY A 15 -0.48 0.67 -15.22
CA GLY A 15 0.35 1.77 -14.71
C GLY A 15 1.65 1.29 -14.09
N GLY A 16 2.68 2.15 -14.09
CA GLY A 16 3.98 1.86 -13.49
C GLY A 16 3.92 1.33 -12.05
N PRO A 17 3.09 1.91 -11.15
CA PRO A 17 2.93 1.40 -9.79
C PRO A 17 2.36 -0.04 -9.72
N ALA A 18 1.48 -0.42 -10.63
CA ALA A 18 0.92 -1.76 -10.69
C ALA A 18 2.00 -2.78 -11.07
N THR A 19 2.75 -2.50 -12.15
CA THR A 19 3.87 -3.33 -12.59
C THR A 19 4.94 -3.46 -11.52
N HIS A 20 5.32 -2.34 -10.88
CA HIS A 20 6.30 -2.36 -9.79
C HIS A 20 5.85 -3.23 -8.62
N THR A 21 4.58 -3.10 -8.21
CA THR A 21 4.04 -3.92 -7.12
C THR A 21 4.08 -5.42 -7.48
N LYS A 22 3.78 -5.77 -8.73
CA LYS A 22 3.81 -7.15 -9.20
C LYS A 22 5.23 -7.73 -9.21
N LEU A 23 6.19 -6.98 -9.75
CA LEU A 23 7.60 -7.39 -9.74
C LEU A 23 8.12 -7.58 -8.31
N MET A 24 7.73 -6.70 -7.39
CA MET A 24 8.11 -6.81 -5.98
C MET A 24 7.48 -8.04 -5.31
N GLU A 25 6.20 -8.31 -5.58
CA GLU A 25 5.53 -9.50 -5.08
C GLU A 25 6.21 -10.78 -5.55
N ASP A 26 6.53 -10.86 -6.85
CA ASP A 26 7.17 -12.02 -7.45
C ASP A 26 8.59 -12.22 -6.90
N TRP A 27 9.38 -11.16 -6.82
CA TRP A 27 10.73 -11.21 -6.23
C TRP A 27 10.72 -11.67 -4.76
N LEU A 28 9.80 -11.16 -3.94
CA LEU A 28 9.67 -11.59 -2.54
C LEU A 28 9.23 -13.06 -2.42
N LYS A 29 8.36 -13.53 -3.33
CA LYS A 29 7.94 -14.94 -3.36
C LYS A 29 9.10 -15.86 -3.78
N GLU A 30 9.86 -15.49 -4.80
CA GLU A 30 11.07 -16.19 -5.24
C GLU A 30 12.12 -16.28 -4.12
N ALA A 31 12.23 -15.24 -3.29
CA ALA A 31 13.06 -15.24 -2.08
C ALA A 31 12.49 -16.09 -0.91
N GLY A 32 11.42 -16.85 -1.13
CA GLY A 32 10.83 -17.76 -0.14
C GLY A 32 9.98 -17.05 0.92
N HIS A 33 9.42 -15.88 0.61
CA HIS A 33 8.50 -15.18 1.52
C HIS A 33 7.03 -15.41 1.15
N GLU A 34 6.16 -15.46 2.17
CA GLU A 34 4.72 -15.49 1.99
C GLU A 34 4.24 -14.04 1.84
N VAL A 35 3.78 -13.71 0.63
CA VAL A 35 3.40 -12.34 0.27
C VAL A 35 1.89 -12.26 0.10
N ARG A 36 1.29 -11.25 0.73
CA ARG A 36 -0.12 -10.90 0.58
C ARG A 36 -0.24 -9.47 0.05
N VAL A 37 -0.96 -9.29 -1.04
CA VAL A 37 -1.22 -7.96 -1.62
C VAL A 37 -2.59 -7.44 -1.17
N VAL A 38 -2.64 -6.20 -0.71
CA VAL A 38 -3.88 -5.48 -0.34
C VAL A 38 -4.00 -4.24 -1.20
N ALA A 39 -4.67 -4.40 -2.34
CA ALA A 39 -4.90 -3.34 -3.30
C ALA A 39 -6.07 -2.41 -2.90
N PHE A 40 -5.86 -1.11 -3.10
CA PHE A 40 -6.86 -0.07 -2.84
C PHE A 40 -8.08 -0.16 -3.78
N LYS A 41 -7.94 -0.80 -4.95
CA LYS A 41 -9.00 -1.04 -5.93
C LYS A 41 -10.32 -1.49 -5.29
N GLY A 42 -10.26 -2.43 -4.34
CA GLY A 42 -11.46 -2.96 -3.67
C GLY A 42 -12.25 -1.94 -2.85
N SER A 43 -11.66 -0.78 -2.52
CA SER A 43 -12.31 0.29 -1.77
C SER A 43 -12.74 1.48 -2.65
N ARG A 44 -12.36 1.51 -3.93
CA ARG A 44 -12.60 2.68 -4.81
C ARG A 44 -14.07 2.95 -5.14
N HIS A 45 -14.94 1.96 -4.98
CA HIS A 45 -16.39 2.11 -5.20
C HIS A 45 -17.06 3.01 -4.13
N LEU A 46 -16.39 3.26 -3.00
CA LEU A 46 -16.92 4.09 -1.92
C LEU A 46 -16.57 5.58 -2.10
N PRO A 47 -17.33 6.51 -1.48
CA PRO A 47 -16.99 7.92 -1.46
C PRO A 47 -15.62 8.18 -0.83
N LYS A 48 -15.00 9.34 -1.12
CA LYS A 48 -13.60 9.66 -0.79
C LYS A 48 -13.20 9.40 0.66
N LEU A 49 -14.05 9.72 1.63
CA LEU A 49 -13.73 9.47 3.05
C LEU A 49 -13.88 7.98 3.41
N PHE A 50 -15.02 7.39 3.03
CA PHE A 50 -15.35 6.01 3.38
C PHE A 50 -14.44 4.97 2.71
N ARG A 51 -13.87 5.25 1.54
CA ARG A 51 -12.91 4.33 0.89
C ARG A 51 -11.65 4.10 1.72
N HIS A 52 -11.10 5.14 2.35
CA HIS A 52 -9.88 4.99 3.17
C HIS A 52 -10.21 4.27 4.47
N ILE A 53 -11.36 4.56 5.08
CA ILE A 53 -11.85 3.84 6.26
C ILE A 53 -12.00 2.34 5.94
N HIS A 54 -12.74 2.02 4.87
CA HIS A 54 -12.95 0.64 4.44
C HIS A 54 -11.63 -0.06 4.07
N TYR A 55 -10.72 0.63 3.38
CA TYR A 55 -9.38 0.11 3.08
C TYR A 55 -8.58 -0.20 4.34
N THR A 56 -8.59 0.71 5.31
CA THR A 56 -7.89 0.55 6.60
C THR A 56 -8.39 -0.68 7.33
N PHE A 57 -9.72 -0.88 7.39
CA PHE A 57 -10.30 -2.11 7.95
C PHE A 57 -9.87 -3.35 7.17
N ARG A 58 -9.95 -3.34 5.84
CA ARG A 58 -9.51 -4.47 5.01
C ARG A 58 -8.04 -4.83 5.21
N LEU A 59 -7.19 -3.83 5.42
CA LEU A 59 -5.77 -3.98 5.72
C LEU A 59 -5.57 -4.55 7.12
N PHE A 60 -6.23 -3.98 8.14
CA PHE A 60 -6.16 -4.42 9.54
C PHE A 60 -6.41 -5.92 9.68
N TRP A 61 -7.51 -6.43 9.12
CA TRP A 61 -7.85 -7.86 9.18
C TRP A 61 -6.85 -8.75 8.42
N ARG A 62 -6.19 -8.22 7.39
CA ARG A 62 -5.24 -8.98 6.57
C ARG A 62 -3.83 -9.01 7.13
N VAL A 63 -3.50 -8.06 8.00
CA VAL A 63 -2.17 -7.87 8.58
C VAL A 63 -1.92 -8.75 9.81
N TRP A 64 -2.96 -9.34 10.41
CA TRP A 64 -2.87 -10.12 11.66
C TRP A 64 -1.76 -11.19 11.65
N SER A 65 -1.68 -11.95 10.55
CA SER A 65 -0.69 -13.01 10.36
C SER A 65 0.66 -12.52 9.81
N THR A 66 0.80 -11.24 9.47
CA THR A 66 2.03 -10.71 8.86
C THR A 66 2.99 -10.11 9.87
N GLN A 67 4.26 -10.05 9.49
CA GLN A 67 5.34 -9.47 10.30
C GLN A 67 5.68 -8.05 9.82
N ILE A 68 5.58 -7.83 8.51
CA ILE A 68 5.93 -6.59 7.84
C ILE A 68 4.76 -6.10 7.00
N ILE A 69 4.50 -4.80 7.05
CA ILE A 69 3.65 -4.07 6.10
C ILE A 69 4.55 -3.24 5.20
N PHE A 70 4.47 -3.45 3.88
CA PHE A 70 5.19 -2.68 2.89
C PHE A 70 4.22 -1.81 2.08
N ALA A 71 4.19 -0.51 2.37
CA ALA A 71 3.34 0.47 1.70
C ALA A 71 4.05 1.04 0.46
N GLN A 72 3.35 1.04 -0.68
CA GLN A 72 3.90 1.49 -1.97
C GLN A 72 3.79 3.01 -2.21
N ASP A 73 2.99 3.70 -1.41
CA ASP A 73 2.83 5.16 -1.46
C ASP A 73 2.62 5.71 -0.05
N VAL A 74 2.82 7.03 0.11
CA VAL A 74 2.82 7.71 1.41
C VAL A 74 1.41 8.07 1.89
N LEU A 75 0.56 8.59 1.02
CA LEU A 75 -0.71 9.22 1.42
C LEU A 75 -1.94 8.32 1.25
N SER A 76 -2.06 7.63 0.12
CA SER A 76 -3.30 6.90 -0.21
C SER A 76 -3.38 5.57 0.54
N VAL A 77 -2.28 4.82 0.58
CA VAL A 77 -2.16 3.57 1.34
C VAL A 77 -1.19 3.66 2.51
N GLY A 78 -0.22 4.58 2.48
CA GLY A 78 0.76 4.75 3.55
C GLY A 78 0.14 5.22 4.87
N LEU A 79 -0.76 6.21 4.85
CA LEU A 79 -1.47 6.64 6.06
C LEU A 79 -2.33 5.51 6.68
N PRO A 80 -3.20 4.81 5.92
CA PRO A 80 -3.88 3.61 6.42
C PRO A 80 -2.92 2.55 6.98
N ALA A 81 -1.79 2.30 6.29
CA ALA A 81 -0.79 1.34 6.73
C ALA A 81 -0.09 1.75 8.03
N ALA A 82 0.17 3.04 8.22
CA ALA A 82 0.73 3.59 9.45
C ALA A 82 -0.23 3.45 10.63
N ILE A 83 -1.51 3.75 10.43
CA ILE A 83 -2.55 3.52 11.45
C ILE A 83 -2.60 2.03 11.82
N VAL A 84 -2.65 1.14 10.83
CA VAL A 84 -2.69 -0.31 11.08
C VAL A 84 -1.41 -0.77 11.79
N ALA A 85 -0.23 -0.33 11.36
CA ALA A 85 1.05 -0.68 11.99
C ALA A 85 1.10 -0.25 13.45
N ALA A 86 0.67 0.98 13.76
CA ALA A 86 0.60 1.49 15.12
C ALA A 86 -0.35 0.67 16.00
N LEU A 87 -1.52 0.28 15.47
CA LEU A 87 -2.51 -0.53 16.20
C LEU A 87 -2.09 -1.98 16.38
N THR A 88 -1.31 -2.55 15.45
CA THR A 88 -0.95 -3.98 15.44
C THR A 88 0.49 -4.25 15.87
N GLY A 89 1.29 -3.21 16.12
CA GLY A 89 2.71 -3.31 16.48
C GLY A 89 3.61 -3.87 15.35
N LYS A 90 3.14 -3.85 14.09
CA LYS A 90 3.87 -4.45 12.96
C LYS A 90 4.90 -3.47 12.39
N LYS A 91 6.00 -4.01 11.86
CA LYS A 91 7.02 -3.18 11.18
C LYS A 91 6.44 -2.63 9.89
N LEU A 92 6.50 -1.31 9.72
CA LEU A 92 6.08 -0.61 8.53
C LEU A 92 7.29 -0.15 7.72
N PHE A 93 7.31 -0.51 6.44
CA PHE A 93 8.20 0.07 5.45
C PHE A 93 7.36 0.85 4.46
N VAL A 94 7.72 2.10 4.20
CA VAL A 94 7.02 2.96 3.25
C VAL A 94 7.97 3.29 2.12
N ARG A 95 7.56 2.97 0.90
CA ARG A 95 8.24 3.44 -0.30
C ARG A 95 7.82 4.88 -0.57
N VAL A 96 8.81 5.73 -0.78
CA VAL A 96 8.64 7.12 -1.22
C VAL A 96 9.05 7.19 -2.69
N PRO A 97 8.10 7.05 -3.65
CA PRO A 97 8.43 7.02 -5.08
C PRO A 97 8.88 8.38 -5.63
N GLY A 98 8.50 9.46 -4.95
CA GLY A 98 8.79 10.85 -5.29
C GLY A 98 8.36 11.76 -4.13
N ASP A 99 8.72 13.04 -4.22
CA ASP A 99 8.29 14.03 -3.24
C ASP A 99 6.91 14.60 -3.64
N TYR A 100 5.88 14.15 -2.92
CA TYR A 100 4.51 14.59 -3.17
C TYR A 100 4.33 16.10 -2.95
N ALA A 101 4.99 16.69 -1.95
CA ALA A 101 4.85 18.11 -1.66
C ALA A 101 5.48 18.95 -2.79
N TRP A 102 6.65 18.53 -3.28
CA TRP A 102 7.28 19.10 -4.46
C TRP A 102 6.41 18.94 -5.72
N GLU A 103 5.93 17.73 -6.02
CA GLU A 103 5.09 17.48 -7.19
C GLU A 103 3.80 18.31 -7.19
N GLN A 104 3.15 18.44 -6.03
CA GLN A 104 1.98 19.29 -5.88
C GLN A 104 2.31 20.78 -5.98
N SER A 105 3.47 21.20 -5.46
CA SER A 105 3.94 22.58 -5.61
C SER A 105 4.14 22.94 -7.07
N VAL A 106 4.95 22.16 -7.79
CA VAL A 106 5.28 22.40 -9.19
C VAL A 106 4.03 22.34 -10.08
N GLN A 107 3.12 21.40 -9.83
CA GLN A 107 1.87 21.31 -10.60
C GLN A 107 0.92 22.50 -10.39
N ARG A 108 0.95 23.15 -9.22
CA ARG A 108 0.02 24.23 -8.88
C ARG A 108 0.61 25.62 -9.11
N PHE A 109 1.91 25.78 -8.89
CA PHE A 109 2.56 27.08 -8.80
C PHE A 109 3.73 27.25 -9.78
N GLY A 110 4.20 26.18 -10.43
CA GLY A 110 5.41 26.17 -11.26
C GLY A 110 6.69 26.10 -10.44
#